data_AF-A0A9E0NGE3-F1
#
_entry.id   AF-A0A9E0NGE3-F1
#
_cell.length_a   1.000
_cell.length_b   1.000
_cell.length_c   1.000
_cell.angle_alpha   90.00
_cell.angle_beta   90.00
_cell.angle_gamma   90.00
#
_symmetry.space_group_name_H-M   'P 1'
#
loop_
_entity.id
_entity.type
_entity.pdbx_description
1 polymer ?
#
loop_
_entity_poly.entity_id
_entity_poly.type
_entity_poly.pdbx_seq_one_letter_code
_entity_poly.pdbx_strand_id
1 'polypeptide(L)'
;MAESSLRQPLPERIAALLQEARWLVLGALALYLILILSGFTPADPGWSHAATTDHIANPGGRLGAWLADLLFYLFGLSAWWLVLFLMFSVVWGYRRLDTLMPDLPQRDRRPFVVALIGFFLLLVASCGIEAMRFYSLKNPLPLAPGGMLGHEIGRLMSTQLGFSGGTLILMALFAAGITLFSGLSWLRIVEGIGLLLELSAQRLLRFWQSWQDKRVGRGIAQQREAELEVERKKIEE
;
A
#
# COMPACT_ATOMS: atom_id res chain seq x y z
N MET A 1 -25.04 -0.68 -35.86
CA MET A 1 -23.94 -1.03 -34.93
C MET A 1 -24.45 -1.69 -33.64
N ALA A 2 -25.58 -2.42 -33.66
CA ALA A 2 -26.21 -3.00 -32.47
C ALA A 2 -26.59 -4.49 -32.62
N GLU A 3 -25.86 -5.26 -33.46
CA GLU A 3 -26.25 -6.64 -33.81
C GLU A 3 -25.18 -7.72 -33.65
N SER A 4 -23.99 -7.42 -33.11
CA SER A 4 -22.99 -8.48 -32.83
C SER A 4 -23.12 -9.12 -31.43
N SER A 5 -24.08 -8.69 -30.62
CA SER A 5 -24.31 -9.24 -29.26
C SER A 5 -25.18 -10.51 -29.24
N LEU A 6 -25.70 -10.93 -30.40
CA LEU A 6 -26.59 -12.07 -30.51
C LEU A 6 -25.80 -13.35 -30.82
N ARG A 7 -25.61 -14.15 -29.75
CA ARG A 7 -25.27 -15.58 -29.73
C ARG A 7 -23.79 -15.94 -29.58
N GLN A 8 -23.19 -15.54 -28.46
CA GLN A 8 -22.23 -16.41 -27.79
C GLN A 8 -22.96 -17.65 -27.24
N PRO A 9 -22.43 -18.87 -27.38
CA PRO A 9 -23.07 -20.08 -26.86
C PRO A 9 -23.23 -20.00 -25.34
N LEU A 10 -24.34 -20.52 -24.80
CA LEU A 10 -24.71 -20.49 -23.37
C LEU A 10 -23.55 -20.79 -22.38
N PRO A 11 -22.61 -21.72 -22.67
CA PRO A 11 -21.45 -21.99 -21.80
C PRO A 11 -20.49 -20.80 -21.66
N GLU A 12 -20.31 -19.99 -22.71
CA GLU A 12 -19.40 -18.83 -22.68
C GLU A 12 -19.95 -17.70 -21.81
N ARG A 13 -21.27 -17.48 -21.84
CA ARG A 13 -21.93 -16.50 -20.96
C ARG A 13 -21.87 -16.92 -19.49
N ILE A 14 -22.08 -18.20 -19.20
CA ILE A 14 -21.95 -18.73 -17.83
C ILE A 14 -20.50 -18.59 -17.35
N ALA A 15 -19.51 -18.88 -18.20
CA ALA A 15 -18.10 -18.70 -17.86
C ALA A 15 -17.74 -17.23 -17.59
N ALA A 16 -18.25 -16.28 -18.37
CA ALA A 16 -18.06 -14.86 -18.14
C ALA A 16 -18.69 -14.40 -16.80
N LEU A 17 -19.94 -14.80 -16.54
CA LEU A 17 -20.62 -14.51 -15.27
C LEU A 17 -19.90 -15.12 -14.05
N LEU A 18 -19.36 -16.34 -14.19
CA LEU A 18 -18.59 -17.00 -13.15
C LEU A 18 -17.27 -16.26 -12.87
N GLN A 19 -16.64 -15.70 -13.91
CA GLN A 19 -15.43 -14.88 -13.77
C GLN A 19 -15.73 -13.55 -13.08
N GLU A 20 -16.82 -12.87 -13.44
CA GLU A 20 -17.27 -11.64 -12.78
C GLU A 20 -17.59 -11.89 -11.30
N ALA A 21 -18.33 -12.96 -11.00
CA ALA A 21 -18.65 -13.36 -9.62
C ALA A 21 -17.38 -13.63 -8.80
N ARG A 22 -16.34 -14.24 -9.38
CA ARG A 22 -15.06 -14.47 -8.69
C ARG A 22 -14.41 -13.18 -8.21
N TRP A 23 -14.38 -12.13 -9.04
CA TRP A 23 -13.75 -10.85 -8.67
C TRP A 23 -14.54 -10.13 -7.58
N LEU A 24 -15.87 -10.20 -7.63
CA LEU A 24 -16.75 -9.68 -6.58
C LEU A 24 -16.50 -10.39 -5.24
N VAL A 25 -16.39 -11.72 -5.24
CA VAL A 25 -16.09 -12.50 -4.04
C VAL A 25 -14.71 -12.13 -3.47
N LEU A 26 -13.69 -11.99 -4.31
CA LEU A 26 -12.35 -11.59 -3.87
C LEU A 26 -12.34 -10.16 -3.28
N GLY A 27 -13.08 -9.23 -3.89
CA GLY A 27 -13.24 -7.87 -3.37
C GLY A 27 -13.97 -7.86 -2.02
N ALA A 28 -15.06 -8.61 -1.89
CA ALA A 28 -15.79 -8.76 -0.63
C ALA A 28 -14.90 -9.38 0.47
N LEU A 29 -14.10 -10.40 0.13
CA LEU A 29 -13.15 -11.01 1.04
C LEU A 29 -12.07 -10.02 1.48
N ALA A 30 -11.55 -9.18 0.58
CA ALA A 30 -10.58 -8.14 0.92
C ALA A 30 -11.16 -7.12 1.90
N LEU A 31 -12.39 -6.66 1.64
CA LEU A 31 -13.10 -5.74 2.54
C LEU A 31 -13.39 -6.39 3.90
N TYR A 32 -13.78 -7.67 3.92
CA TYR A 32 -13.97 -8.42 5.15
C TYR A 32 -12.65 -8.53 5.95
N LEU A 33 -11.53 -8.84 5.28
CA LEU A 33 -10.22 -8.85 5.94
C LEU A 33 -9.83 -7.49 6.53
N ILE A 34 -10.07 -6.39 5.80
CA ILE A 34 -9.83 -5.04 6.33
C ILE A 34 -10.67 -4.82 7.59
N LEU A 35 -11.95 -5.17 7.54
CA LEU A 35 -12.89 -4.98 8.64
C LEU A 35 -12.48 -5.76 9.89
N ILE A 36 -12.09 -7.03 9.76
CA ILE A 36 -11.72 -7.85 10.92
C ILE A 36 -10.33 -7.51 11.48
N LEU A 37 -9.36 -7.17 10.62
CA LEU A 37 -8.01 -6.83 11.05
C LEU A 37 -7.96 -5.43 11.69
N SER A 38 -8.75 -4.47 11.19
CA SER A 38 -8.84 -3.14 11.80
C SER A 38 -9.61 -3.14 13.11
N GLY A 39 -10.63 -3.99 13.24
CA GLY A 39 -11.41 -4.16 14.48
C GLY A 39 -10.86 -5.22 15.44
N PHE A 40 -9.59 -5.62 15.31
CA PHE A 40 -8.98 -6.60 16.21
C PHE A 40 -8.81 -6.03 17.63
N THR A 41 -9.18 -6.83 18.62
CA THR A 41 -8.91 -6.57 20.04
C THR A 41 -8.43 -7.86 20.72
N PRO A 42 -7.41 -7.80 21.61
CA PRO A 42 -6.99 -8.95 22.41
C PRO A 42 -8.02 -9.43 23.44
N ALA A 43 -9.10 -8.69 23.65
CA ALA A 43 -10.16 -9.09 24.58
C ALA A 43 -11.15 -10.08 23.96
N ASP A 44 -11.22 -10.18 22.63
CA ASP A 44 -12.16 -11.05 21.94
C ASP A 44 -11.68 -12.50 21.91
N PRO A 45 -12.58 -13.51 21.94
CA PRO A 45 -12.20 -14.91 21.85
C PRO A 45 -11.45 -15.22 20.55
N GLY A 46 -10.25 -15.77 20.69
CA GLY A 46 -9.32 -16.02 19.59
C GLY A 46 -8.91 -17.48 19.41
N TRP A 47 -8.02 -17.71 18.45
CA TRP A 47 -7.32 -18.99 18.27
C TRP A 47 -6.26 -19.20 19.36
N SER A 48 -5.54 -18.14 19.69
CA SER A 48 -4.40 -18.14 20.61
C SER A 48 -4.80 -18.21 22.08
N HIS A 49 -6.03 -17.79 22.41
CA HIS A 49 -6.53 -17.76 23.78
C HIS A 49 -8.06 -17.88 23.82
N ALA A 50 -8.57 -18.56 24.84
CA ALA A 50 -9.99 -18.62 25.11
C ALA A 50 -10.38 -17.44 26.01
N ALA A 51 -11.20 -16.52 25.49
CA ALA A 51 -11.84 -15.47 26.27
C ALA A 51 -13.35 -15.74 26.36
N THR A 52 -13.92 -15.56 27.55
CA THR A 52 -15.37 -15.53 27.73
C THR A 52 -15.79 -14.07 27.84
N THR A 53 -16.36 -13.54 26.77
CA THR A 53 -16.90 -12.18 26.74
C THR A 53 -18.38 -12.22 26.41
N ASP A 54 -19.16 -11.38 27.09
CA ASP A 54 -20.60 -11.22 26.81
C ASP A 54 -20.83 -10.48 25.48
N HIS A 55 -19.84 -9.72 25.02
CA HIS A 55 -19.86 -8.94 23.79
C HIS A 55 -18.55 -9.10 23.01
N ILE A 56 -18.65 -9.27 21.70
CA ILE A 56 -17.51 -9.36 20.77
C ILE A 56 -17.36 -8.00 20.10
N ALA A 57 -16.21 -7.36 20.28
CA ALA A 57 -15.98 -6.02 19.74
C ALA A 57 -15.62 -6.05 18.24
N ASN A 58 -15.06 -7.15 17.75
CA ASN A 58 -14.69 -7.28 16.34
C ASN A 58 -15.95 -7.18 15.45
N PRO A 59 -15.96 -6.26 14.47
CA PRO A 59 -17.12 -6.05 13.60
C PRO A 59 -17.44 -7.27 12.71
N GLY A 60 -16.49 -8.19 12.52
CA GLY A 60 -16.73 -9.46 11.83
C GLY A 60 -17.34 -10.56 12.72
N GLY A 61 -17.73 -10.22 13.95
CA GLY A 61 -18.27 -11.16 14.93
C GLY A 61 -17.24 -12.20 15.37
N ARG A 62 -17.72 -13.32 15.93
CA ARG A 62 -16.86 -14.37 16.50
C ARG A 62 -15.88 -14.97 15.49
N LEU A 63 -16.33 -15.22 14.26
CA LEU A 63 -15.46 -15.73 13.20
C LEU A 63 -14.39 -14.72 12.81
N GLY A 64 -14.76 -13.43 12.73
CA GLY A 64 -13.83 -12.35 12.41
C GLY A 64 -12.76 -12.15 13.49
N ALA A 65 -13.16 -12.15 14.76
CA ALA A 65 -12.25 -12.08 15.90
C ALA A 65 -11.26 -13.26 15.91
N TRP A 66 -11.77 -14.49 15.74
CA TRP A 66 -10.94 -15.68 15.68
C TRP A 66 -9.96 -15.66 14.50
N LEU A 67 -10.42 -15.26 13.31
CA LEU A 67 -9.59 -15.20 12.12
C LEU A 67 -8.53 -14.09 12.21
N ALA A 68 -8.90 -12.92 12.72
CA ALA A 68 -7.97 -11.81 12.94
C ALA A 68 -6.88 -12.21 13.95
N ASP A 69 -7.27 -12.84 15.06
CA ASP A 69 -6.32 -13.37 16.04
C ASP A 69 -5.36 -14.39 15.42
N LEU A 70 -5.86 -15.36 14.65
CA LEU A 70 -5.02 -16.35 13.96
C LEU A 70 -4.05 -15.68 12.98
N LEU A 71 -4.51 -14.72 12.17
CA LEU A 71 -3.68 -14.05 11.18
C LEU A 71 -2.59 -13.19 11.84
N PHE A 72 -2.93 -12.43 12.89
CA PHE A 72 -1.95 -11.67 13.66
C PHE A 72 -1.00 -12.56 14.45
N TYR A 73 -1.47 -13.71 14.94
CA TYR A 73 -0.61 -14.69 15.60
C TYR A 73 0.42 -15.27 14.63
N LEU A 74 0.01 -15.65 13.41
CA LEU A 74 0.91 -16.26 12.43
C LEU A 74 1.86 -15.26 11.78
N PHE A 75 1.35 -14.12 11.33
CA PHE A 75 2.08 -13.17 10.48
C PHE A 75 2.36 -11.83 11.15
N GLY A 76 1.73 -11.53 12.30
CA GLY A 76 1.85 -10.21 12.91
C GLY A 76 1.36 -9.10 11.97
N LEU A 77 2.08 -7.99 11.89
CA LEU A 77 1.73 -6.85 11.03
C LEU A 77 1.69 -7.25 9.55
N SER A 78 2.49 -8.22 9.15
CA SER A 78 2.49 -8.77 7.79
C SER A 78 1.14 -9.41 7.37
N ALA A 79 0.21 -9.65 8.30
CA ALA A 79 -1.15 -10.09 7.95
C ALA A 79 -1.85 -9.14 6.96
N TRP A 80 -1.53 -7.84 7.01
CA TRP A 80 -2.07 -6.83 6.08
C TRP A 80 -1.65 -7.05 4.63
N TRP A 81 -0.56 -7.77 4.36
CA TRP A 81 -0.19 -8.13 2.99
C TRP A 81 -1.25 -9.00 2.30
N LEU A 82 -2.03 -9.80 3.05
CA LEU A 82 -3.12 -10.60 2.49
C LEU A 82 -4.22 -9.72 1.89
N VAL A 83 -4.53 -8.58 2.53
CA VAL A 83 -5.47 -7.58 1.99
C VAL A 83 -4.94 -7.05 0.66
N LEU A 84 -3.66 -6.63 0.63
CA LEU A 84 -3.03 -6.10 -0.58
C LEU A 84 -2.99 -7.14 -1.70
N PHE A 85 -2.78 -8.42 -1.37
CA PHE A 85 -2.81 -9.51 -2.33
C PHE A 85 -4.19 -9.72 -2.94
N LEU A 86 -5.26 -9.69 -2.15
CA LEU A 86 -6.62 -9.83 -2.66
C LEU A 86 -7.00 -8.63 -3.54
N MET A 87 -6.70 -7.41 -3.09
CA MET A 87 -6.93 -6.19 -3.87
C MET A 87 -6.14 -6.21 -5.19
N PHE A 88 -4.88 -6.59 -5.15
CA PHE A 88 -4.06 -6.77 -6.34
C PHE A 88 -4.64 -7.83 -7.28
N SER A 89 -5.11 -8.96 -6.75
CA SER A 89 -5.71 -10.04 -7.54
C SER A 89 -6.99 -9.60 -8.27
N VAL A 90 -7.82 -8.76 -7.64
CA VAL A 90 -9.00 -8.15 -8.28
C VAL A 90 -8.58 -7.24 -9.44
N VAL A 91 -7.64 -6.32 -9.21
CA VAL A 91 -7.16 -5.38 -10.25
C VAL A 91 -6.46 -6.12 -11.39
N TRP A 92 -5.62 -7.10 -11.06
CA TRP A 92 -4.93 -7.97 -12.01
C TRP A 92 -5.90 -8.74 -12.89
N GLY A 93 -6.92 -9.30 -12.26
CA GLY A 93 -8.00 -10.04 -12.90
C GLY A 93 -8.79 -9.20 -13.88
N TYR A 94 -9.25 -8.05 -13.41
CA TYR A 94 -10.04 -7.10 -14.19
C TYR A 94 -9.28 -6.60 -15.43
N ARG A 95 -8.00 -6.22 -15.27
CA ARG A 95 -7.12 -5.79 -16.37
C ARG A 95 -6.88 -6.86 -17.44
N ARG A 96 -7.11 -8.15 -17.12
CA ARG A 96 -6.93 -9.26 -18.06
C ARG A 96 -8.20 -9.58 -18.85
N LEU A 97 -9.37 -9.22 -18.32
CA LEU A 97 -10.67 -9.35 -18.98
C LEU A 97 -10.95 -8.19 -19.94
N ASP A 98 -10.48 -6.98 -19.60
CA ASP A 98 -10.74 -5.79 -20.42
C ASP A 98 -9.90 -5.76 -21.71
N THR A 99 -10.53 -6.23 -22.80
CA THR A 99 -10.31 -5.75 -24.17
C THR A 99 -10.80 -4.31 -24.40
N LEU A 100 -11.36 -3.65 -23.38
CA LEU A 100 -12.01 -2.34 -23.42
C LEU A 100 -11.09 -1.14 -23.19
N MET A 101 -9.83 -1.34 -22.78
CA MET A 101 -8.83 -0.27 -22.64
C MET A 101 -7.59 -0.56 -23.50
N PRO A 102 -7.63 -0.28 -24.82
CA PRO A 102 -6.54 -0.57 -25.74
C PRO A 102 -5.25 0.22 -25.45
N ASP A 103 -5.37 1.36 -24.78
CA ASP A 103 -4.30 2.36 -24.65
C ASP A 103 -3.44 2.21 -23.37
N LEU A 104 -3.64 1.17 -22.56
CA LEU A 104 -2.80 0.94 -21.39
C LEU A 104 -1.44 0.32 -21.81
N PRO A 105 -0.30 0.96 -21.49
CA PRO A 105 1.01 0.44 -21.86
C PRO A 105 1.27 -0.90 -21.16
N GLN A 106 1.61 -1.91 -21.96
CA GLN A 106 2.06 -3.25 -21.55
C GLN A 106 1.07 -4.03 -20.67
N ARG A 107 0.28 -4.88 -21.33
CA ARG A 107 -0.34 -6.05 -20.70
C ARG A 107 0.76 -6.90 -20.06
N ASP A 108 0.85 -6.83 -18.74
CA ASP A 108 1.83 -7.57 -17.95
C ASP A 108 1.63 -9.07 -18.19
N ARG A 109 2.53 -9.68 -18.98
CA ARG A 109 2.40 -11.07 -19.46
C ARG A 109 2.88 -12.10 -18.44
N ARG A 110 3.36 -11.67 -17.26
CA ARG A 110 3.88 -12.61 -16.28
C ARG A 110 2.79 -13.57 -15.80
N PRO A 111 3.12 -14.86 -15.63
CA PRO A 111 2.19 -15.81 -15.04
C PRO A 111 1.80 -15.39 -13.62
N PHE A 112 0.53 -15.59 -13.26
CA PHE A 112 0.04 -15.34 -11.90
C PHE A 112 0.84 -16.10 -10.84
N VAL A 113 1.36 -17.28 -11.19
CA VAL A 113 2.25 -18.08 -10.33
C VAL A 113 3.51 -17.33 -9.93
N VAL A 114 4.10 -16.52 -10.82
CA VAL A 114 5.28 -15.71 -10.51
C VAL A 114 4.92 -14.61 -9.50
N ALA A 115 3.76 -13.96 -9.67
CA ALA A 115 3.26 -12.98 -8.72
C ALA A 115 2.96 -13.62 -7.36
N LEU A 116 2.42 -14.84 -7.34
CA LEU A 116 2.14 -15.60 -6.12
C LEU A 116 3.43 -15.98 -5.37
N ILE A 117 4.46 -16.45 -6.08
CA ILE A 117 5.78 -16.72 -5.50
C ILE A 117 6.38 -15.44 -4.92
N GLY A 118 6.31 -14.33 -5.67
CA GLY A 118 6.74 -13.02 -5.22
C GLY A 118 6.02 -12.57 -3.94
N PHE A 119 4.71 -12.80 -3.87
CA PHE A 119 3.90 -12.50 -2.69
C PHE A 119 4.33 -13.29 -1.46
N PHE A 120 4.51 -14.61 -1.59
CA PHE A 120 4.95 -15.42 -0.45
C PHE A 120 6.37 -15.05 -0.02
N LEU A 121 7.27 -14.78 -0.96
CA LEU A 121 8.61 -14.30 -0.65
C LEU A 121 8.56 -12.96 0.12
N LEU A 122 7.72 -12.03 -0.34
CA LEU A 122 7.46 -10.75 0.31
C LEU A 122 6.92 -10.92 1.73
N LEU A 123 5.91 -11.77 1.90
CA LEU A 123 5.26 -12.05 3.18
C LEU A 123 6.27 -12.62 4.19
N VAL A 124 7.02 -13.64 3.79
CA VAL A 124 8.06 -14.30 4.59
C VAL A 124 9.16 -13.32 4.98
N ALA A 125 9.64 -12.51 4.03
CA ALA A 125 10.66 -11.51 4.29
C ALA A 125 10.15 -10.41 5.24
N SER A 126 8.93 -9.93 5.06
CA SER A 126 8.30 -8.91 5.92
C SER A 126 8.16 -9.42 7.36
N CYS A 127 7.64 -10.64 7.55
CA CYS A 127 7.51 -11.25 8.87
C CYS A 127 8.86 -11.32 9.59
N GLY A 128 9.91 -11.75 8.88
CA GLY A 128 11.28 -11.83 9.42
C GLY A 128 11.85 -10.46 9.79
N ILE A 129 11.67 -9.45 8.95
CA ILE A 129 12.12 -8.07 9.23
C ILE A 129 11.39 -7.52 10.46
N GLU A 130 10.06 -7.68 10.53
CA GLU A 130 9.25 -7.23 11.65
C GLU A 130 9.68 -7.88 12.95
N ALA A 131 9.96 -9.19 12.95
CA ALA A 131 10.45 -9.90 14.13
C ALA A 131 11.84 -9.41 14.58
N MET A 132 12.75 -9.15 13.65
CA MET A 132 14.11 -8.73 13.99
C MET A 132 14.21 -7.24 14.34
N ARG A 133 13.46 -6.37 13.67
CA ARG A 133 13.65 -4.92 13.75
C ARG A 133 12.59 -4.17 14.51
N PHE A 134 11.38 -4.72 14.63
CA PHE A 134 10.28 -4.02 15.28
C PHE A 134 10.01 -4.50 16.71
N TYR A 135 10.98 -5.19 17.34
CA TYR A 135 10.87 -5.71 18.70
C TYR A 135 10.54 -4.66 19.78
N SER A 136 10.79 -3.38 19.52
CA SER A 136 10.47 -2.27 20.43
C SER A 136 9.04 -1.74 20.29
N LEU A 137 8.30 -2.13 19.25
CA LEU A 137 6.91 -1.72 19.06
C LEU A 137 6.02 -2.40 20.10
N LYS A 138 5.41 -1.59 20.96
CA LYS A 138 4.38 -2.03 21.92
C LYS A 138 3.01 -2.02 21.24
N ASN A 139 2.79 -2.97 20.34
CA ASN A 139 1.46 -3.17 19.75
C ASN A 139 0.70 -4.25 20.53
N PRO A 140 -0.63 -4.12 20.67
CA PRO A 140 -1.48 -5.11 21.33
C PRO A 140 -1.70 -6.32 20.41
N LEU A 141 -0.64 -6.94 19.90
CA LEU A 141 -0.72 -8.14 19.07
C LEU A 141 -0.67 -9.40 19.96
N PRO A 142 -1.18 -10.55 19.48
CA PRO A 142 -1.12 -11.81 20.22
C PRO A 142 0.31 -12.27 20.54
N LEU A 143 1.27 -11.90 19.69
CA LEU A 143 2.68 -12.27 19.82
C LEU A 143 3.60 -11.06 19.53
N ALA A 144 4.66 -11.25 18.76
CA ALA A 144 5.55 -10.20 18.30
C ALA A 144 5.08 -9.61 16.96
N PRO A 145 5.57 -8.42 16.56
CA PRO A 145 5.17 -7.77 15.31
C PRO A 145 5.31 -8.62 14.04
N GLY A 146 6.22 -9.61 14.00
CA GLY A 146 6.36 -10.53 12.86
C GLY A 146 5.59 -11.86 13.00
N GLY A 147 4.79 -12.02 14.05
CA GLY A 147 4.08 -13.27 14.34
C GLY A 147 5.00 -14.47 14.59
N MET A 148 4.39 -15.66 14.63
CA MET A 148 5.09 -16.93 14.82
C MET A 148 6.05 -17.22 13.66
N LEU A 149 5.63 -16.93 12.41
CA LEU A 149 6.46 -17.18 11.23
C LEU A 149 7.70 -16.28 11.22
N GLY A 150 7.53 -15.00 11.56
CA GLY A 150 8.65 -14.06 11.69
C GLY A 150 9.59 -14.43 12.83
N HIS A 151 9.07 -14.94 13.94
CA HIS A 151 9.90 -15.40 15.06
C HIS A 151 10.89 -16.49 14.63
N GLU A 152 10.42 -17.52 13.92
CA GLU A 152 11.31 -18.60 13.44
C GLU A 152 12.29 -18.12 12.36
N ILE A 153 11.83 -17.30 11.41
CA ILE A 153 12.74 -16.73 10.39
C ILE A 153 13.79 -15.84 11.02
N GLY A 154 13.39 -14.95 11.93
CA GLY A 154 14.27 -14.03 12.63
C GLY A 154 15.31 -14.79 13.46
N ARG A 155 14.91 -15.89 14.12
CA ARG A 155 15.81 -16.80 14.83
C ARG A 155 16.83 -17.40 13.87
N LEU A 156 16.40 -18.02 12.77
CA LEU A 156 17.27 -18.63 11.76
C LEU A 156 18.24 -17.62 11.14
N MET A 157 17.76 -16.43 10.77
CA MET A 157 18.60 -15.38 10.18
C MET A 157 19.63 -14.86 11.18
N SER A 158 19.24 -14.68 12.44
CA SER A 158 20.15 -14.22 13.49
C SER A 158 21.22 -15.26 13.82
N THR A 159 20.88 -16.56 13.83
CA THR A 159 21.85 -17.61 14.13
C THR A 159 22.83 -17.84 12.98
N GLN A 160 22.36 -17.80 11.73
CA GLN A 160 23.19 -18.15 10.56
C GLN A 160 23.97 -16.96 10.00
N LEU A 161 23.39 -15.75 10.02
CA LEU A 161 23.94 -14.56 9.35
C LEU A 161 24.19 -13.39 10.31
N GLY A 162 23.85 -13.54 11.58
CA GLY A 162 23.84 -12.46 12.56
C GLY A 162 22.69 -11.49 12.36
N PHE A 163 22.47 -10.64 13.36
CA PHE A 163 21.35 -9.69 13.38
C PHE A 163 21.36 -8.72 12.18
N SER A 164 22.52 -8.13 11.89
CA SER A 164 22.66 -7.17 10.78
C SER A 164 22.66 -7.85 9.42
N GLY A 165 23.42 -8.94 9.25
CA GLY A 165 23.49 -9.68 7.97
C GLY A 165 22.15 -10.29 7.58
N GLY A 166 21.46 -10.91 8.55
CA GLY A 166 20.11 -11.45 8.37
C GLY A 166 19.10 -10.39 7.93
N THR A 167 19.16 -9.19 8.53
CA THR A 167 18.29 -8.07 8.11
C THR A 167 18.56 -7.66 6.67
N LEU A 168 19.82 -7.54 6.26
CA LEU A 168 20.17 -7.13 4.89
C LEU A 168 19.65 -8.13 3.85
N ILE A 169 19.82 -9.43 4.11
CA ILE A 169 19.29 -10.48 3.23
C ILE A 169 17.76 -10.41 3.18
N LEU A 170 17.08 -10.30 4.32
CA LEU A 170 15.63 -10.19 4.35
C LEU A 170 15.13 -8.93 3.60
N MET A 171 15.82 -7.78 3.72
CA MET A 171 15.50 -6.58 2.94
C MET A 171 15.67 -6.80 1.44
N ALA A 172 16.72 -7.51 1.02
CA ALA A 172 16.92 -7.87 -0.38
C ALA A 172 15.80 -8.80 -0.89
N LEU A 173 15.41 -9.81 -0.10
CA LEU A 173 14.31 -10.71 -0.42
C LEU A 173 12.96 -10.00 -0.44
N PHE A 174 12.74 -9.05 0.47
CA PHE A 174 11.55 -8.18 0.49
C PHE A 174 11.47 -7.37 -0.80
N ALA A 175 12.58 -6.74 -1.21
CA ALA A 175 12.65 -5.97 -2.45
C ALA A 175 12.43 -6.85 -3.69
N ALA A 176 13.02 -8.04 -3.73
CA ALA A 176 12.79 -9.03 -4.78
C ALA A 176 11.34 -9.52 -4.81
N GLY A 177 10.74 -9.76 -3.64
CA GLY A 177 9.34 -10.12 -3.47
C GLY A 177 8.40 -9.07 -4.04
N ILE A 178 8.63 -7.78 -3.74
CA ILE A 178 7.89 -6.66 -4.35
C ILE A 178 8.01 -6.70 -5.88
N THR A 179 9.23 -6.84 -6.43
CA THR A 179 9.45 -6.89 -7.88
C THR A 179 8.67 -8.03 -8.53
N LEU A 180 8.75 -9.24 -7.97
CA LEU A 180 8.06 -10.42 -8.49
C LEU A 180 6.53 -10.30 -8.35
N PHE A 181 6.06 -9.80 -7.20
CA PHE A 181 4.63 -9.64 -6.88
C PHE A 181 3.96 -8.54 -7.70
N SER A 182 4.61 -7.39 -7.87
CA SER A 182 4.02 -6.19 -8.48
C SER A 182 4.49 -5.90 -9.90
N GLY A 183 5.60 -6.50 -10.36
CA GLY A 183 6.18 -6.24 -11.68
C GLY A 183 6.86 -4.87 -11.77
N LEU A 184 6.99 -4.18 -10.64
CA LEU A 184 7.62 -2.87 -10.55
C LEU A 184 9.11 -2.97 -10.83
N SER A 185 9.61 -2.05 -11.64
CA SER A 185 11.05 -1.84 -11.82
C SER A 185 11.55 -0.85 -10.77
N TRP A 186 12.56 -1.22 -10.00
CA TRP A 186 13.23 -0.31 -9.05
C TRP A 186 13.79 0.93 -9.73
N LEU A 187 14.24 0.81 -10.99
CA LEU A 187 14.69 1.96 -11.77
C LEU A 187 13.55 2.98 -11.96
N ARG A 188 12.35 2.51 -12.31
CA ARG A 188 11.17 3.39 -12.45
C ARG A 188 10.78 4.04 -11.13
N ILE A 189 10.92 3.32 -10.01
CA ILE A 189 10.65 3.89 -8.67
C ILE A 189 11.66 5.01 -8.39
N VAL A 190 12.95 4.77 -8.63
CA VAL A 190 14.02 5.76 -8.42
C VAL A 190 13.82 6.98 -9.33
N GLU A 191 13.51 6.78 -10.61
CA GLU A 191 13.18 7.85 -11.56
C GLU A 191 11.96 8.66 -11.09
N GLY A 192 10.90 8.00 -10.65
CA GLY A 192 9.70 8.65 -10.14
C GLY A 192 9.95 9.47 -8.87
N ILE A 193 10.75 8.95 -7.94
CA ILE A 193 11.17 9.69 -6.74
C ILE A 193 12.04 10.89 -7.14
N GLY A 194 13.00 10.70 -8.05
CA GLY A 194 13.86 11.77 -8.57
C GLY A 194 13.06 12.91 -9.19
N LEU A 195 12.10 12.57 -10.05
CA LEU A 195 11.19 13.54 -10.67
C LEU A 195 10.33 14.26 -9.63
N LEU A 196 9.83 13.56 -8.62
CA LEU A 196 9.05 14.17 -7.54
C LEU A 196 9.91 15.16 -6.73
N LEU A 197 11.14 14.79 -6.39
CA LEU A 197 12.08 15.66 -5.68
C LEU A 197 12.44 16.90 -6.50
N GLU A 198 12.69 16.74 -7.80
CA GLU A 198 12.98 17.84 -8.71
C GLU A 198 11.80 18.82 -8.77
N LEU A 199 10.58 18.32 -9.01
CA LEU A 199 9.38 19.14 -9.06
C LEU A 199 9.13 19.86 -7.72
N SER A 200 9.38 19.18 -6.61
CA SER A 200 9.23 19.74 -5.26
C SER A 200 10.23 20.87 -5.02
N ALA A 201 11.50 20.67 -5.38
CA ALA A 201 12.54 21.68 -5.28
C ALA A 201 12.21 22.90 -6.15
N GLN A 202 11.79 22.70 -7.40
CA GLN A 202 11.39 23.77 -8.30
C GLN A 202 10.16 24.55 -7.78
N ARG A 203 9.20 23.87 -7.12
CA ARG A 203 8.04 24.54 -6.50
C ARG A 203 8.47 25.38 -5.31
N LEU A 204 9.33 24.85 -4.44
CA LEU A 204 9.85 25.57 -3.27
C LEU A 204 10.66 26.80 -3.69
N LEU A 205 11.55 26.66 -4.68
CA LEU A 205 12.34 27.77 -5.21
C LEU A 205 11.46 28.85 -5.83
N ARG A 206 10.49 28.48 -6.67
CA ARG A 206 9.54 29.45 -7.26
C ARG A 206 8.68 30.13 -6.20
N PHE A 207 8.23 29.39 -5.18
CA PHE A 207 7.50 29.96 -4.06
C PHE A 207 8.35 30.99 -3.31
N TRP A 208 9.61 30.65 -3.02
CA TRP A 208 10.55 31.52 -2.33
C TRP A 208 10.86 32.79 -3.14
N GLN A 209 11.13 32.66 -4.43
CA GLN A 209 11.31 33.79 -5.36
C GLN A 209 10.06 34.68 -5.39
N SER A 210 8.87 34.11 -5.56
CA SER A 210 7.63 34.89 -5.60
C SER A 210 7.33 35.63 -4.29
N TRP A 211 7.77 35.08 -3.17
CA TRP A 211 7.65 35.72 -1.86
C TRP A 211 8.64 36.87 -1.71
N GLN A 212 9.87 36.71 -2.21
CA GLN A 212 10.88 37.76 -2.24
C GLN A 212 10.47 38.91 -3.17
N ASP A 213 9.94 38.60 -4.36
CA ASP A 213 9.44 39.59 -5.32
C ASP A 213 8.27 40.41 -4.74
N LYS A 214 7.37 39.78 -3.98
CA LYS A 214 6.31 40.49 -3.25
C LYS A 214 6.86 41.45 -2.19
N ARG A 215 8.00 41.14 -1.57
CA ARG A 215 8.64 42.04 -0.59
C ARG A 215 9.33 43.21 -1.28
N VAL A 216 10.08 42.96 -2.35
CA VAL A 216 10.78 44.00 -3.11
C VAL A 216 9.78 44.91 -3.84
N GLY A 217 8.74 44.33 -4.45
CA GLY A 217 7.70 45.07 -5.17
C GLY A 217 6.89 46.02 -4.28
N ARG A 218 6.67 45.68 -3.00
CA ARG A 218 6.02 46.58 -2.04
C ARG A 218 6.87 47.82 -1.73
N GLY A 219 8.20 47.67 -1.64
CA GLY A 219 9.11 48.79 -1.42
C GLY A 219 9.16 49.78 -2.59
N ILE A 220 9.19 49.27 -3.83
CA ILE A 220 9.18 50.11 -5.03
C ILE A 220 7.83 50.82 -5.21
N ALA A 221 6.71 50.16 -4.90
CA ALA A 221 5.38 50.79 -4.95
C ALA A 221 5.27 51.97 -3.99
N GLN A 222 5.76 51.83 -2.75
CA GLN A 222 5.78 52.91 -1.76
C GLN A 222 6.68 54.09 -2.17
N GLN A 223 7.82 53.82 -2.80
CA GLN A 223 8.69 54.87 -3.33
C GLN A 223 8.01 55.68 -4.44
N ARG A 224 7.31 55.01 -5.37
CA ARG A 224 6.56 55.67 -6.43
C ARG A 224 5.41 56.51 -5.89
N GLU A 225 4.68 56.00 -4.90
CA GLU A 225 3.60 56.77 -4.23
C GLU A 225 4.17 58.00 -3.52
N ALA A 226 5.31 57.87 -2.82
CA ALA A 226 5.97 58.99 -2.16
C ALA A 226 6.50 60.05 -3.15
N GLU A 227 7.07 59.64 -4.29
CA GLU A 227 7.49 60.56 -5.36
C GLU A 227 6.30 61.33 -5.95
N LEU A 228 5.19 60.65 -6.21
CA LEU A 228 3.96 61.28 -6.72
C LEU A 228 3.33 62.24 -5.71
N GLU A 229 3.35 61.93 -4.41
CA GLU A 229 2.89 62.86 -3.37
C GLU A 229 3.74 64.12 -3.29
N VAL A 230 5.07 63.99 -3.42
CA VAL A 230 5.99 65.13 -3.45
C VAL A 230 5.76 65.98 -4.70
N GLU A 231 5.57 65.37 -5.88
CA GLU A 231 5.23 66.10 -7.09
C GLU A 231 3.88 66.82 -6.99
N ARG A 232 2.84 66.18 -6.43
CA ARG A 232 1.54 66.83 -6.21
C ARG A 232 1.65 68.05 -5.30
N LYS A 233 2.38 67.95 -4.19
CA LYS A 233 2.60 69.09 -3.27
C LYS A 233 3.31 70.26 -3.95
N LYS A 234 4.24 70.01 -4.87
CA LYS A 234 4.93 71.05 -5.64
C LYS A 234 4.05 71.74 -6.70
N ILE A 235 2.98 71.11 -7.14
CA ILE A 235 2.04 71.69 -8.12
C ILE A 235 0.97 72.53 -7.40
N GLU A 236 0.69 72.23 -6.13
CA GLU A 236 -0.30 72.93 -5.29
C GLU A 236 0.24 74.18 -4.56
N GLU A 237 1.57 74.32 -4.41
CA GLU A 237 2.27 75.54 -3.95
C GLU A 237 2.57 76.52 -5.09
#